data_AF-A0A0Q7A790-F1
#
_entry.id   AF-A0A0Q7A790-F1
#
_cell.length_a   1.000
_cell.length_b   1.000
_cell.length_c   1.000
_cell.angle_alpha   90.00
_cell.angle_beta   90.00
_cell.angle_gamma   90.00
#
_symmetry.space_group_name_H-M   'P 1'
#
loop_
_entity.id
_entity.type
_entity.pdbx_description
1 polymer ?
#
loop_
_entity_poly.entity_id
_entity_poly.type
_entity_poly.pdbx_seq_one_letter_code
_entity_poly.pdbx_strand_id
1 'polypeptide(L)' 'MPVHRFTVGQAVRLTNLTALSPKAASTYTVQAPMPLRDNSPQYRLYNEEFKQGRVALERDLEPVLAV' A
#
# COMPACT_ATOMS: atom_id res chain seq x y z
N MET A 1 8.22 -4.40 18.70
CA MET A 1 7.00 -4.99 18.13
C MET A 1 6.78 -4.32 16.78
N PRO A 2 6.85 -5.02 15.63
CA PRO A 2 6.60 -4.37 14.35
C PRO A 2 5.10 -4.05 14.29
N VAL A 3 4.77 -2.78 14.51
CA VAL A 3 3.39 -2.27 14.45
C VAL A 3 3.07 -2.09 12.98
N HIS A 4 2.34 -3.05 12.41
CA HIS A 4 1.70 -2.82 11.13
C HIS A 4 0.59 -1.78 11.34
N ARG A 5 0.77 -0.55 10.83
CA ARG A 5 -0.25 0.51 10.91
C ARG A 5 -1.45 0.24 10.01
N PHE A 6 -1.27 -0.53 8.94
CA PHE A 6 -2.33 -0.83 7.99
C PHE A 6 -2.84 -2.25 8.15
N THR A 7 -4.15 -2.42 8.03
CA THR A 7 -4.82 -3.73 8.09
C THR A 7 -5.14 -4.27 6.70
N VAL A 8 -5.23 -5.60 6.57
CA VAL A 8 -5.72 -6.23 5.34
C VAL A 8 -7.18 -5.82 5.09
N GLY A 9 -7.49 -5.42 3.86
CA GLY A 9 -8.77 -4.85 3.45
C GLY A 9 -8.82 -3.32 3.52
N GLN A 10 -7.80 -2.66 4.07
CA GLN A 10 -7.78 -1.20 4.18
C GLN A 10 -7.41 -0.53 2.85
N ALA A 11 -8.17 0.49 2.46
CA ALA A 11 -7.84 1.34 1.33
C ALA A 11 -6.70 2.30 1.71
N VAL A 12 -5.63 2.27 0.93
CA VAL A 12 -4.42 3.07 1.10
C VAL A 12 -4.04 3.72 -0.21
N ARG A 13 -3.52 4.93 -0.12
CA ARG A 13 -3.00 5.69 -1.25
C ARG A 13 -1.49 5.58 -1.25
N LEU A 14 -0.94 5.32 -2.42
CA LEU A 14 0.50 5.40 -2.62
C LEU A 14 0.86 6.87 -2.86
N THR A 15 1.65 7.45 -1.96
CA THR A 15 2.16 8.83 -2.11
C THR A 15 3.52 8.86 -2.80
N ASN A 16 4.20 7.73 -2.88
CA ASN A 16 5.44 7.61 -3.66
C ASN A 16 5.14 7.63 -5.18
N LEU A 17 4.95 8.85 -5.70
CA LEU A 17 4.73 9.17 -7.11
C LEU A 17 5.91 8.78 -7.99
N THR A 18 7.13 8.67 -7.45
CA THR A 18 8.29 8.17 -8.19
C THR A 18 8.11 6.71 -8.60
N ALA A 19 7.42 5.93 -7.75
CA ALA A 19 7.00 4.58 -8.09
C ALA A 19 5.66 4.59 -8.86
N LEU A 20 4.78 5.56 -8.63
CA LEU A 20 3.47 5.61 -9.29
C LEU A 20 3.60 6.10 -10.74
N SER A 21 3.59 5.15 -11.69
CA SER A 21 3.38 5.51 -13.09
C SER A 21 2.09 6.34 -13.21
N PRO A 22 2.01 7.35 -14.09
CA PRO A 22 0.81 8.21 -14.23
C PRO A 22 -0.46 7.44 -14.62
N LYS A 23 -0.33 6.17 -15.00
CA LYS A 23 -1.42 5.24 -15.33
C LYS A 23 -1.83 4.34 -14.18
N ALA A 24 -1.14 4.40 -13.04
CA ALA A 24 -1.39 3.54 -11.90
C ALA A 24 -2.41 4.22 -10.98
N ALA A 25 -3.42 3.45 -10.56
CA ALA A 25 -4.42 3.93 -9.62
C ALA A 25 -3.76 4.61 -8.42
N SER A 26 -4.31 5.73 -7.97
CA SER A 26 -3.82 6.41 -6.77
C SER A 26 -4.14 5.61 -5.50
N THR A 27 -5.23 4.85 -5.52
CA THR A 27 -5.74 4.08 -4.37
C THR A 27 -5.59 2.58 -4.61
N TYR A 28 -5.17 1.86 -3.57
CA TYR A 28 -5.06 0.42 -3.55
C TYR A 28 -5.64 -0.14 -2.26
N THR A 29 -6.00 -1.42 -2.27
CA THR A 29 -6.43 -2.13 -1.07
C THR A 29 -5.27 -2.96 -0.53
N VAL A 30 -5.00 -2.88 0.76
CA VAL A 30 -4.00 -3.73 1.42
C VAL A 30 -4.50 -5.17 1.36
N GLN A 31 -3.83 -6.02 0.59
CA GLN A 31 -4.15 -7.44 0.45
C GLN A 31 -3.44 -8.29 1.50
N ALA A 32 -2.20 -7.95 1.85
CA ALA A 32 -1.45 -8.67 2.87
C ALA A 32 -0.31 -7.82 3.46
N PRO A 33 -0.04 -7.88 4.77
CA PRO A 33 1.21 -7.41 5.34
C PRO A 33 2.34 -8.36 4.91
N MET A 34 3.51 -7.79 4.62
CA MET A 34 4.73 -8.53 4.28
C MET A 34 5.82 -8.31 5.32
N PRO A 35 6.81 -9.23 5.41
CA PRO A 35 7.91 -9.10 6.36
C PRO A 35 8.66 -7.78 6.16
N LEU A 36 9.21 -7.25 7.26
CA LEU A 36 9.94 -5.99 7.22
C LEU A 36 11.13 -6.09 6.29
N ARG A 37 11.28 -5.09 5.43
CA ARG A 37 12.47 -4.91 4.61
C ARG A 37 13.09 -3.59 5.06
N ASP A 38 14.35 -3.62 5.47
CA ASP A 38 15.08 -2.40 5.88
C ASP A 38 14.42 -1.69 7.08
N ASN A 39 14.06 -2.46 8.11
CA ASN A 39 13.39 -1.97 9.33
C ASN A 39 12.02 -1.28 9.09
N SER A 40 11.48 -1.38 7.86
CA SER A 40 10.20 -0.80 7.48
C SER A 40 9.22 -1.91 7.07
N PRO A 41 7.99 -1.96 7.64
CA PRO A 41 6.99 -2.93 7.21
C PRO A 41 6.57 -2.66 5.76
N GLN A 42 6.40 -3.73 4.99
CA GLN A 42 5.84 -3.67 3.64
C GLN A 42 4.42 -4.19 3.62
N TYR A 43 3.67 -3.70 2.64
CA TYR A 43 2.31 -4.13 2.36
C TYR A 43 2.21 -4.51 0.90
N ARG A 44 1.57 -5.64 0.67
CA ARG A 44 1.07 -6.05 -0.62
C ARG A 44 -0.25 -5.35 -0.84
N LEU A 45 -0.26 -4.48 -1.82
CA LEU A 45 -1.39 -3.74 -2.31
C LEU A 45 -1.98 -4.48 -3.50
N TYR A 46 -3.30 -4.43 -3.63
CA TYR A 46 -4.00 -4.93 -4.79
C TYR A 46 -4.94 -3.85 -5.30
N ASN A 47 -4.91 -3.63 -6.60
CA ASN A 47 -5.90 -2.81 -7.26
C ASN A 47 -6.82 -3.70 -8.09
N GLU A 48 -8.10 -3.71 -7.76
CA GLU A 48 -9.10 -4.50 -8.47
C GLU A 48 -9.44 -3.93 -9.86
N GLU A 49 -9.42 -2.61 -10.00
CA GLU A 49 -9.75 -1.88 -11.24
C GLU A 49 -8.75 -2.20 -12.37
N PHE A 50 -7.47 -2.30 -12.03
CA PHE A 50 -6.38 -2.64 -12.94
C PHE A 50 -5.91 -4.09 -12.81
N LYS A 51 -6.51 -4.89 -11.90
CA LYS A 51 -6.09 -6.24 -11.51
C LYS A 51 -4.58 -6.36 -11.23
N GLN A 52 -4.00 -5.29 -10.68
CA GLN A 52 -2.56 -5.16 -10.51
C GLN A 52 -2.18 -5.34 -9.04
N GLY A 53 -1.34 -6.33 -8.76
CA GLY A 53 -0.67 -6.48 -7.48
C GLY A 53 0.55 -5.56 -7.39
N ARG A 54 0.71 -4.87 -6.27
CA ARG A 54 1.84 -4.00 -6.01
C ARG A 54 2.36 -4.19 -4.59
N VAL A 55 3.62 -3.85 -4.36
CA VAL A 55 4.23 -3.87 -3.02
C VAL A 55 4.72 -2.47 -2.71
N ALA A 56 4.41 -1.99 -1.51
CA ALA A 56 4.83 -0.68 -1.01
C ALA A 56 5.23 -0.75 0.45
N LEU A 57 6.05 0.20 0.89
CA LEU A 57 6.45 0.33 2.28
C LEU A 57 5.43 1.16 3.04
N GLU A 58 5.26 0.90 4.34
CA GLU A 58 4.37 1.67 5.22
C GLU A 58 4.60 3.17 5.14
N ARG A 59 5.87 3.59 5.08
CA ARG A 59 6.27 5.00 5.03
C ARG A 59 5.84 5.72 3.75
N ASP A 60 5.56 4.96 2.69
CA ASP A 60 5.19 5.43 1.36
C ASP A 60 3.67 5.30 1.12
N LEU A 61 2.93 4.85 2.14
CA LEU A 61 1.50 4.62 2.14
C LEU A 61 0.80 5.62 3.05
N GLU A 62 -0.32 6.13 2.56
CA GLU A 62 -1.23 6.96 3.35
C GLU A 62 -2.60 6.29 3.46
N PRO A 63 -3.25 6.30 4.63
CA PRO A 63 -4.59 5.77 4.76
C PRO A 63 -5.56 6.64 3.96
N VAL A 64 -6.33 6.03 3.06
CA VAL A 64 -7.50 6.70 2.48
C VAL A 64 -8.62 6.51 3.48
N LEU A 65 -8.78 7.47 4.39
CA LEU A 65 -9.99 7.55 5.19
C LEU A 65 -11.13 7.86 4.21
N ALA A 66 -11.91 6.84 3.84
CA ALA A 66 -13.23 7.07 3.29
C ALA A 66 -14.07 7.61 4.45
N VAL A 67 -14.23 8.94 4.49
CA VAL A 67 -15.10 9.65 5.43
C VAL A 67 -16.55 9.41 5.05
#